data_AF-A0A6J7EU00-F1
#
_entry.id   AF-A0A6J7EU00-F1
#
_cell.length_a   1.000
_cell.length_b   1.000
_cell.length_c   1.000
_cell.angle_alpha   90.00
_cell.angle_beta   90.00
_cell.angle_gamma   90.00
#
_symmetry.space_group_name_H-M   'P 1'
#
loop_
_entity.id
_entity.type
_entity.pdbx_description
1 polymer ?
#
loop_
_entity_poly.entity_id
_entity_poly.type
_entity_poly.pdbx_seq_one_letter_code
_entity_poly.pdbx_strand_id
1 'polypeptide(L)'
;MTTPGSDILTRYQAYRTRRFLENDAKTRHWLPAWRTQHRRRILVVAVAALLFAFFVVSIGSLFSKWFAIGWIPAALVFIPVWTVLQTVSGRHGDAPVGALDEWEVQQRNEARSIGLTVTQTLVMAAAFASIFLSTANDEMPRLAYAGGGWTLAALMTGICSPAMILAWITPDPEPEDTEEFDQQ
;
A
#
# COMPACT_ATOMS: atom_id res chain seq x y z
N MET A 1 -29.35 -6.65 32.98
CA MET A 1 -28.70 -5.33 32.89
C MET A 1 -27.20 -5.55 32.88
N THR A 2 -26.58 -5.58 31.70
CA THR A 2 -25.12 -5.61 31.55
C THR A 2 -24.69 -4.22 31.10
N THR A 3 -23.90 -3.54 31.94
CA THR A 3 -23.32 -2.24 31.64
C THR A 3 -22.44 -2.38 30.39
N PRO A 4 -22.69 -1.68 29.28
CA PRO A 4 -21.87 -1.81 28.08
C PRO A 4 -20.52 -1.15 28.37
N GLY A 5 -19.55 -2.00 28.71
CA GLY A 5 -18.16 -1.60 28.92
C GLY A 5 -17.64 -0.90 27.67
N SER A 6 -17.26 0.35 27.83
CA SER A 6 -16.51 1.15 26.88
C SER A 6 -15.16 0.49 26.59
N ASP A 7 -15.10 -0.32 25.54
CA ASP A 7 -13.88 -0.95 25.09
C ASP A 7 -12.88 0.12 24.61
N ILE A 8 -11.60 -0.06 24.95
CA ILE A 8 -10.51 0.86 24.59
C ILE A 8 -10.42 0.99 23.07
N LEU A 9 -10.71 -0.10 22.36
CA LEU A 9 -10.83 -0.15 20.91
C LEU A 9 -11.88 0.85 20.39
N THR A 10 -13.06 0.92 21.01
CA THR A 10 -14.14 1.82 20.60
C THR A 10 -13.78 3.29 20.81
N ARG A 11 -13.12 3.63 21.93
CA ARG A 11 -12.62 5.00 22.17
C ARG A 11 -11.50 5.40 21.20
N TYR A 12 -10.59 4.49 20.90
CA TYR A 12 -9.51 4.72 19.94
C TYR A 12 -10.05 4.89 18.51
N GLN A 13 -11.04 4.09 18.13
CA GLN A 13 -11.76 4.23 16.86
C GLN A 13 -12.44 5.59 16.76
N ALA A 14 -13.17 6.03 17.79
CA ALA A 14 -13.84 7.34 17.81
C ALA A 14 -12.86 8.52 17.68
N TYR A 15 -11.70 8.47 18.35
CA TYR A 15 -10.65 9.47 18.23
C TYR A 15 -10.06 9.52 16.81
N ARG A 16 -9.79 8.35 16.22
CA ARG A 16 -9.27 8.23 14.86
C ARG A 16 -10.28 8.73 13.83
N THR A 17 -11.58 8.49 14.03
CA THR A 17 -12.66 9.00 13.19
C THR A 17 -12.69 10.52 13.16
N ARG A 18 -12.66 11.18 14.33
CA ARG A 18 -12.65 12.66 14.40
C ARG A 18 -11.43 13.25 13.70
N ARG A 19 -10.25 12.69 13.93
CA ARG A 19 -9.00 13.17 13.32
C ARG A 19 -8.94 12.95 11.81
N PHE A 20 -9.56 11.87 11.30
CA PHE A 20 -9.68 11.64 9.86
C PHE A 20 -10.63 12.65 9.23
N LEU A 21 -11.80 12.92 9.83
CA LEU A 21 -12.75 13.91 9.34
C LEU A 21 -12.15 15.34 9.32
N GLU A 22 -11.39 15.72 10.36
CA GLU A 22 -10.71 17.01 10.42
C GLU A 22 -9.60 17.16 9.36
N ASN A 23 -8.85 16.08 9.10
CA ASN A 23 -7.84 16.08 8.04
C ASN A 23 -8.48 16.05 6.65
N ASP A 24 -9.54 15.26 6.46
CA ASP A 24 -10.24 15.15 5.18
C ASP A 24 -10.86 16.49 4.79
N ALA A 25 -11.45 17.21 5.74
CA ALA A 25 -11.89 18.59 5.53
C ALA A 25 -10.76 19.52 5.04
N LYS A 26 -9.52 19.36 5.53
CA LYS A 26 -8.35 20.16 5.13
C LYS A 26 -7.72 19.73 3.80
N THR A 27 -7.77 18.45 3.45
CA THR A 27 -7.21 17.94 2.19
C THR A 27 -8.22 17.83 1.05
N ARG A 28 -9.53 18.03 1.29
CA ARG A 28 -10.61 17.94 0.27
C ARG A 28 -10.39 18.82 -0.96
N HIS A 29 -9.64 19.90 -0.81
CA HIS A 29 -9.36 20.91 -1.82
C HIS A 29 -7.93 20.81 -2.39
N TRP A 30 -7.12 19.87 -1.92
CA TRP A 30 -5.81 19.58 -2.48
C TRP A 30 -5.93 18.59 -3.64
N LEU A 31 -5.47 19.01 -4.82
CA LEU A 31 -5.25 18.18 -6.01
C LEU A 31 -6.50 17.53 -6.65
N PRO A 32 -7.62 18.27 -6.89
CA PRO A 32 -8.83 17.71 -7.52
C PRO A 32 -8.56 17.13 -8.92
N ALA A 33 -7.69 17.76 -9.71
CA ALA A 33 -7.34 17.30 -11.07
C ALA A 33 -6.49 16.01 -11.11
N TRP A 34 -5.96 15.53 -9.98
CA TRP A 34 -5.15 14.32 -9.90
C TRP A 34 -5.93 13.08 -9.47
N ARG A 35 -7.19 13.24 -9.07
CA ARG A 35 -8.06 12.13 -8.69
C ARG A 35 -8.52 11.25 -9.85
N THR A 36 -8.20 11.58 -11.11
CA THR A 36 -8.57 10.76 -12.27
C THR A 36 -8.04 9.31 -12.18
N GLN A 37 -8.84 8.34 -12.62
CA GLN A 37 -8.61 6.90 -12.49
C GLN A 37 -7.38 6.51 -13.29
N HIS A 38 -7.17 7.16 -14.45
CA HIS A 38 -6.00 6.95 -15.29
C HIS A 38 -4.69 7.29 -14.56
N ARG A 39 -4.62 8.43 -13.85
CA ARG A 39 -3.41 8.83 -13.09
C ARG A 39 -3.18 7.93 -11.87
N ARG A 40 -4.26 7.52 -11.19
CA ARG A 40 -4.19 6.52 -10.10
C ARG A 40 -3.60 5.20 -10.59
N ARG A 41 -4.03 4.70 -11.76
CA ARG A 41 -3.47 3.47 -12.36
C ARG A 41 -1.99 3.61 -12.74
N ILE A 42 -1.58 4.74 -13.29
CA ILE A 42 -0.14 5.00 -13.57
C ILE A 42 0.68 4.93 -12.28
N LEU A 43 0.21 5.54 -11.19
CA LEU A 43 0.88 5.49 -9.89
C LEU A 43 0.96 4.06 -9.35
N VAL A 44 -0.11 3.27 -9.49
CA VAL A 44 -0.09 1.85 -9.12
C VAL A 44 0.95 1.07 -9.92
N VAL A 45 1.03 1.29 -11.24
CA VAL A 45 2.07 0.67 -12.09
C VAL A 45 3.47 1.13 -11.67
N ALA A 46 3.65 2.41 -11.35
CA ALA A 46 4.94 2.93 -10.87
C ALA A 46 5.36 2.29 -9.54
N VAL A 47 4.43 2.13 -8.59
CA VAL A 47 4.68 1.41 -7.33
C VAL A 47 5.03 -0.06 -7.60
N ALA A 48 4.27 -0.74 -8.46
CA ALA A 48 4.56 -2.12 -8.85
C ALA A 48 5.94 -2.27 -9.49
N ALA A 49 6.32 -1.35 -10.37
CA ALA A 49 7.64 -1.33 -11.02
C ALA A 49 8.76 -1.11 -10.00
N LEU A 50 8.57 -0.24 -9.01
CA LEU A 50 9.55 0.00 -7.94
C LEU A 50 9.68 -1.22 -7.01
N LEU A 51 8.59 -1.89 -6.66
CA LEU A 51 8.62 -3.16 -5.91
C LEU A 51 9.36 -4.25 -6.69
N PHE A 52 9.12 -4.34 -7.99
CA PHE A 52 9.87 -5.25 -8.86
C PHE A 52 11.35 -4.88 -8.94
N ALA A 53 11.68 -3.59 -9.03
CA ALA A 53 13.06 -3.12 -9.00
C ALA A 53 13.78 -3.53 -7.70
N PHE A 54 13.12 -3.42 -6.54
CA PHE A 54 13.67 -3.91 -5.27
C PHE A 54 13.99 -5.40 -5.31
N PHE A 55 13.11 -6.20 -5.90
CA PHE A 55 13.32 -7.63 -6.07
C PHE A 55 14.52 -7.93 -6.99
N VAL A 56 14.60 -7.27 -8.15
CA VAL A 56 15.71 -7.40 -9.10
C VAL A 56 17.04 -6.98 -8.48
N VAL A 57 17.06 -5.85 -7.78
CA VAL A 57 18.25 -5.36 -7.07
C VAL A 57 18.68 -6.35 -5.98
N SER A 58 17.72 -6.94 -5.26
CA SER A 58 18.00 -7.96 -4.24
C SER A 58 18.59 -9.23 -4.86
N ILE A 59 18.10 -9.69 -6.01
CA ILE A 59 18.73 -10.79 -6.77
C ILE A 59 20.14 -10.40 -7.23
N GLY A 60 20.29 -9.21 -7.82
CA GLY A 60 21.57 -8.68 -8.32
C GLY A 60 22.66 -8.59 -7.23
N SER A 61 22.26 -8.41 -5.97
CA SER A 61 23.18 -8.36 -4.83
C SER A 61 23.99 -9.64 -4.62
N LEU A 62 23.50 -10.79 -5.11
CA LEU A 62 24.27 -12.04 -5.14
C LEU A 62 25.56 -11.88 -5.95
N PHE A 63 25.50 -11.17 -7.07
CA PHE A 63 26.63 -11.02 -8.00
C PHE A 63 27.53 -9.85 -7.62
N SER A 64 26.97 -8.69 -7.27
CA SER A 64 27.76 -7.48 -6.99
C SER A 64 27.26 -6.69 -5.79
N LYS A 65 28.19 -6.19 -4.96
CA LYS A 65 27.91 -5.30 -3.83
C LYS A 65 27.30 -3.97 -4.29
N TRP A 66 27.57 -3.55 -5.52
CA TRP A 66 26.99 -2.32 -6.08
C TRP A 66 25.48 -2.42 -6.21
N PHE A 67 24.92 -3.60 -6.50
CA PHE A 67 23.47 -3.79 -6.48
C PHE A 67 22.91 -3.61 -5.07
N ALA A 68 23.58 -4.10 -4.03
CA ALA A 68 23.13 -3.88 -2.64
C ALA A 68 22.98 -2.39 -2.30
N ILE A 69 23.89 -1.54 -2.80
CA ILE A 69 23.82 -0.08 -2.61
C ILE A 69 22.64 0.51 -3.39
N GLY A 70 22.30 -0.05 -4.55
CA GLY A 70 21.15 0.33 -5.38
C GLY A 70 19.79 0.22 -4.69
N TRP A 71 19.70 -0.49 -3.56
CA TRP A 71 18.49 -0.56 -2.74
C TRP A 71 18.12 0.81 -2.14
N ILE A 72 19.11 1.61 -1.75
CA ILE A 72 18.92 2.95 -1.14
C ILE A 72 18.21 3.93 -2.09
N PRO A 73 18.69 4.17 -3.33
CA PRO A 73 18.01 5.07 -4.25
C PRO A 73 16.61 4.54 -4.63
N ALA A 74 16.41 3.23 -4.74
CA ALA A 74 15.09 2.65 -4.96
C ALA A 74 14.12 3.00 -3.82
N ALA A 75 14.57 2.91 -2.56
CA ALA A 75 13.80 3.33 -1.39
C ALA A 75 13.50 4.84 -1.37
N LEU A 76 14.48 5.67 -1.74
CA LEU A 76 14.28 7.12 -1.81
C LEU A 76 13.23 7.53 -2.85
N VAL A 77 13.12 6.80 -3.98
CA VAL A 77 12.09 7.04 -4.99
C VAL A 77 10.75 6.42 -4.59
N PHE A 78 10.77 5.26 -3.93
CA PHE A 78 9.56 4.58 -3.48
C PHE A 78 8.75 5.39 -2.47
N ILE A 79 9.41 5.96 -1.47
CA ILE A 79 8.73 6.73 -0.41
C ILE A 79 7.80 7.83 -0.97
N PRO A 80 8.26 8.77 -1.84
CA PRO A 80 7.39 9.82 -2.37
C PRO A 80 6.32 9.26 -3.30
N VAL A 81 6.62 8.29 -4.17
CA VAL A 81 5.63 7.70 -5.10
C VAL A 81 4.52 7.00 -4.33
N TRP A 82 4.87 6.25 -3.29
CA TRP A 82 3.93 5.60 -2.39
C TRP A 82 3.08 6.62 -1.62
N THR A 83 3.70 7.67 -1.09
CA THR A 83 3.00 8.74 -0.34
C THR A 83 1.98 9.46 -1.22
N VAL A 84 2.36 9.73 -2.48
CA VAL A 84 1.48 10.31 -3.49
C VAL A 84 0.29 9.38 -3.76
N LEU A 85 0.53 8.08 -3.99
CA LEU A 85 -0.54 7.12 -4.23
C LEU A 85 -1.52 7.07 -3.05
N GLN A 86 -1.02 7.08 -1.81
CA GLN A 86 -1.86 7.08 -0.61
C GLN A 86 -2.70 8.36 -0.47
N THR A 87 -2.13 9.51 -0.85
CA THR A 87 -2.82 10.80 -0.81
C THR A 87 -3.91 10.88 -1.88
N VAL A 88 -3.60 10.50 -3.11
CA VAL A 88 -4.55 10.55 -4.24
C VAL A 88 -5.67 9.51 -4.10
N SER A 89 -5.36 8.33 -3.56
CA SER A 89 -6.34 7.30 -3.23
C SER A 89 -7.21 7.69 -2.01
N GLY A 90 -7.08 8.91 -1.49
CA GLY A 90 -7.89 9.43 -0.37
C GLY A 90 -7.70 8.68 0.94
N ARG A 91 -6.63 7.87 1.05
CA ARG A 91 -6.44 6.92 2.16
C ARG A 91 -7.68 6.09 2.46
N HIS A 92 -8.49 5.71 1.45
CA HIS A 92 -9.70 4.89 1.67
C HIS A 92 -9.36 3.56 2.37
N GLY A 93 -8.15 3.02 2.13
CA GLY A 93 -7.62 1.86 2.86
C GLY A 93 -7.35 2.08 4.36
N ASP A 94 -7.37 3.33 4.82
CA ASP A 94 -7.06 3.81 6.17
C ASP A 94 -8.20 4.61 6.82
N ALA A 95 -9.29 4.84 6.07
CA ALA A 95 -10.47 5.54 6.52
C ALA A 95 -11.19 4.76 7.65
N PRO A 96 -11.68 5.45 8.70
CA PRO A 96 -12.30 4.81 9.85
C PRO A 96 -13.65 4.20 9.48
N VAL A 97 -13.92 3.00 10.01
CA VAL A 97 -15.13 2.19 9.77
C VAL A 97 -16.43 2.98 10.01
N GLY A 98 -16.41 3.97 10.91
CA GLY A 98 -17.58 4.80 11.21
C GLY A 98 -17.90 5.90 10.19
N ALA A 99 -17.14 6.04 9.11
CA ALA A 99 -17.41 6.97 8.01
C ALA A 99 -17.72 6.26 6.68
N LEU A 100 -17.67 4.92 6.66
CA LEU A 100 -17.84 4.08 5.46
C LEU A 100 -19.12 3.27 5.61
N ASP A 101 -19.81 3.06 4.49
CA ASP A 101 -20.97 2.16 4.43
C ASP A 101 -20.53 0.69 4.60
N GLU A 102 -21.44 -0.20 4.99
CA GLU A 102 -21.13 -1.62 5.25
C GLU A 102 -20.47 -2.31 4.05
N TRP A 103 -20.86 -1.93 2.83
CA TRP A 103 -20.31 -2.43 1.59
C TRP A 103 -18.83 -2.03 1.39
N GLU A 104 -18.47 -0.77 1.67
CA GLU A 104 -17.08 -0.29 1.52
C GLU A 104 -16.15 -0.94 2.55
N VAL A 105 -16.67 -1.24 3.75
CA VAL A 105 -15.96 -1.99 4.79
C VAL A 105 -15.65 -3.42 4.33
N GLN A 106 -16.62 -4.09 3.70
CA GLN A 106 -16.40 -5.44 3.14
C GLN A 106 -15.36 -5.42 2.03
N GLN A 107 -15.43 -4.48 1.10
CA GLN A 107 -14.47 -4.37 -0.01
C GLN A 107 -13.03 -4.13 0.49
N ARG A 108 -12.86 -3.34 1.54
CA ARG A 108 -11.55 -3.15 2.19
C ARG A 108 -11.05 -4.42 2.87
N ASN A 109 -11.92 -5.16 3.56
CA ASN A 109 -11.54 -6.39 4.24
C ASN A 109 -11.15 -7.48 3.23
N GLU A 110 -11.83 -7.56 2.10
CA GLU A 110 -11.47 -8.42 0.98
C GLU A 110 -10.11 -8.01 0.37
N ALA A 111 -9.89 -6.72 0.11
CA ALA A 111 -8.60 -6.25 -0.38
C ALA A 111 -7.45 -6.55 0.62
N ARG A 112 -7.72 -6.47 1.93
CA ARG A 112 -6.76 -6.83 2.98
C ARG A 112 -6.50 -8.32 3.05
N SER A 113 -7.52 -9.18 2.92
CA SER A 113 -7.34 -10.63 2.95
C SER A 113 -6.56 -11.11 1.72
N ILE A 114 -6.80 -10.52 0.56
CA ILE A 114 -5.99 -10.72 -0.64
C ILE A 114 -4.55 -10.30 -0.36
N GLY A 115 -4.34 -9.11 0.21
CA GLY A 115 -2.99 -8.64 0.53
C GLY A 115 -2.25 -9.51 1.53
N LEU A 116 -2.93 -10.05 2.55
CA LEU A 116 -2.36 -11.04 3.46
C LEU A 116 -1.97 -12.32 2.73
N THR A 117 -2.83 -12.82 1.84
CA THR A 117 -2.56 -14.02 1.03
C THR A 117 -1.33 -13.80 0.13
N VAL A 118 -1.24 -12.65 -0.53
CA VAL A 118 -0.08 -12.26 -1.36
C VAL A 118 1.19 -12.15 -0.51
N THR A 119 1.11 -11.51 0.65
CA THR A 119 2.23 -11.41 1.60
C THR A 119 2.72 -12.80 1.99
N GLN A 120 1.80 -13.66 2.42
CA GLN A 120 2.12 -14.97 2.96
C GLN A 120 2.72 -15.87 1.89
N THR A 121 2.15 -15.89 0.68
CA THR A 121 2.67 -16.68 -0.44
C THR A 121 4.05 -16.21 -0.89
N LEU A 122 4.27 -14.90 -1.05
CA LEU A 122 5.56 -14.36 -1.47
C LEU A 122 6.66 -14.53 -0.42
N VAL A 123 6.35 -14.27 0.86
CA VAL A 123 7.31 -14.47 1.96
C VAL A 123 7.66 -15.94 2.09
N MET A 124 6.67 -16.83 1.98
CA MET A 124 6.89 -18.27 1.99
C MET A 124 7.82 -18.69 0.83
N ALA A 125 7.58 -18.17 -0.39
CA ALA A 125 8.43 -18.43 -1.53
C ALA A 125 9.87 -17.91 -1.32
N ALA A 126 10.04 -16.70 -0.79
CA ALA A 126 11.35 -16.12 -0.48
C ALA A 126 12.10 -16.92 0.59
N ALA A 127 11.39 -17.40 1.61
CA ALA A 127 11.96 -18.25 2.66
C ALA A 127 12.40 -19.61 2.10
N PHE A 128 11.55 -20.29 1.32
CA PHE A 128 11.92 -21.55 0.68
C PHE A 128 13.11 -21.39 -0.27
N ALA A 129 13.11 -20.33 -1.09
CA ALA A 129 14.24 -20.03 -1.98
C ALA A 129 15.54 -19.81 -1.18
N SER A 130 15.47 -19.06 -0.07
CA SER A 130 16.64 -18.81 0.79
C SER A 130 17.16 -20.08 1.45
N ILE A 131 16.27 -20.93 1.97
CA ILE A 131 16.63 -22.22 2.57
C ILE A 131 17.29 -23.13 1.52
N PHE A 132 16.66 -23.27 0.35
CA PHE A 132 17.16 -24.13 -0.71
C PHE A 132 18.52 -23.67 -1.23
N LEU A 133 18.68 -22.37 -1.53
CA LEU A 133 19.97 -21.84 -2.01
C LEU A 133 21.06 -21.96 -0.95
N SER A 134 20.72 -21.81 0.34
CA SER A 134 21.68 -21.92 1.44
C SER A 134 22.17 -23.34 1.63
N THR A 135 21.33 -24.34 1.37
CA THR A 135 21.72 -25.75 1.48
C THR A 135 22.42 -26.25 0.21
N ALA A 136 22.08 -25.70 -0.96
CA ALA A 136 22.64 -26.12 -2.23
C ALA A 136 24.00 -25.50 -2.55
N ASN A 137 24.32 -24.34 -1.97
CA ASN A 137 25.55 -23.60 -2.27
C ASN A 137 26.23 -23.10 -0.98
N ASP A 138 27.32 -23.76 -0.58
CA ASP A 138 28.11 -23.36 0.60
C ASP A 138 28.88 -22.04 0.38
N GLU A 139 29.15 -21.64 -0.87
CA GLU A 139 30.00 -20.50 -1.23
C GLU A 139 29.24 -19.21 -1.59
N MET A 140 28.06 -18.97 -1.03
CA MET A 140 27.31 -17.72 -1.26
C MET A 140 27.34 -16.76 -0.05
N PRO A 141 28.43 -16.00 0.18
CA PRO A 141 28.57 -15.11 1.34
C PRO A 141 27.55 -13.97 1.38
N ARG A 142 26.86 -13.69 0.26
CA ARG A 142 25.86 -12.61 0.14
C ARG A 142 24.42 -13.12 0.17
N LEU A 143 24.23 -14.44 0.32
CA LEU A 143 22.90 -15.03 0.30
C LEU A 143 21.98 -14.47 1.39
N ALA A 144 22.52 -14.26 2.60
CA ALA A 144 21.74 -13.68 3.70
C ALA A 144 21.20 -12.28 3.36
N TYR A 145 22.01 -11.45 2.68
CA TYR A 145 21.59 -10.13 2.23
C TYR A 145 20.52 -10.23 1.13
N ALA A 146 20.75 -11.06 0.11
CA ALA A 146 19.81 -11.24 -0.99
C ALA A 146 18.47 -11.82 -0.51
N GLY A 147 18.50 -12.87 0.32
CA GLY A 147 17.33 -13.51 0.92
C GLY A 147 16.53 -12.57 1.82
N GLY A 148 17.22 -11.76 2.63
CA GLY A 148 16.60 -10.66 3.38
C GLY A 148 15.93 -9.64 2.46
N GLY A 149 16.60 -9.28 1.35
CA GLY A 149 16.05 -8.37 0.33
C GLY A 149 14.80 -8.91 -0.35
N TRP A 150 14.78 -10.19 -0.76
CA TRP A 150 13.60 -10.84 -1.35
C TRP A 150 12.44 -10.86 -0.36
N THR A 151 12.72 -11.21 0.89
CA THR A 151 11.71 -11.25 1.96
C THR A 151 11.12 -9.87 2.22
N LEU A 152 11.96 -8.83 2.25
CA LEU A 152 11.52 -7.46 2.45
C LEU A 152 10.68 -6.94 1.25
N ALA A 153 11.09 -7.26 0.02
CA ALA A 153 10.31 -6.93 -1.18
C ALA A 153 8.94 -7.64 -1.18
N ALA A 154 8.88 -8.90 -0.75
CA ALA A 154 7.63 -9.65 -0.58
C ALA A 154 6.71 -8.99 0.45
N LEU A 155 7.24 -8.63 1.63
CA LEU A 155 6.49 -7.93 2.67
C LEU A 155 5.96 -6.58 2.19
N MET A 156 6.80 -5.78 1.55
CA MET A 156 6.40 -4.48 0.99
C MET A 156 5.29 -4.63 -0.05
N THR A 157 5.39 -5.62 -0.93
CA THR A 157 4.36 -5.92 -1.94
C THR A 157 3.03 -6.27 -1.28
N GLY A 158 3.09 -7.11 -0.25
CA GLY A 158 1.96 -7.46 0.59
C GLY A 158 1.27 -6.25 1.23
N ILE A 159 2.05 -5.38 1.88
CA ILE A 159 1.56 -4.15 2.53
C ILE A 159 0.93 -3.19 1.52
N CYS A 160 1.50 -3.10 0.32
CA CYS A 160 1.02 -2.16 -0.71
C CYS A 160 -0.21 -2.66 -1.46
N SER A 161 -0.38 -3.99 -1.56
CA SER A 161 -1.39 -4.62 -2.40
C SER A 161 -2.84 -4.18 -2.11
N PRO A 162 -3.34 -4.01 -0.87
CA PRO A 162 -4.73 -3.60 -0.67
C PRO A 162 -4.98 -2.18 -1.19
N ALA A 163 -4.03 -1.27 -0.98
CA ALA A 163 -4.14 0.10 -1.46
C ALA A 163 -4.02 0.18 -2.99
N MET A 164 -3.18 -0.66 -3.60
CA MET A 164 -3.06 -0.76 -5.05
C MET A 164 -4.35 -1.30 -5.68
N ILE A 165 -4.94 -2.35 -5.10
CA ILE A 165 -6.21 -2.93 -5.54
C ILE A 165 -7.31 -1.88 -5.48
N LEU A 166 -7.48 -1.23 -4.32
CA LEU A 166 -8.49 -0.18 -4.13
C LEU A 166 -8.27 0.98 -5.11
N ALA A 167 -7.05 1.50 -5.23
CA ALA A 167 -6.75 2.60 -6.15
C ALA A 167 -7.00 2.24 -7.63
N TRP A 168 -6.93 0.95 -7.99
CA TRP A 168 -7.17 0.49 -9.35
C TRP A 168 -8.67 0.39 -9.70
N ILE A 169 -9.48 -0.08 -8.74
CA ILE A 169 -10.90 -0.36 -8.93
C ILE A 169 -11.82 0.82 -8.66
N THR A 170 -11.41 1.79 -7.82
CA THR A 170 -12.25 2.95 -7.49
C THR A 170 -12.50 3.82 -8.74
N PRO A 171 -13.78 4.02 -9.14
CA PRO A 171 -14.14 4.92 -10.23
C PRO A 171 -13.76 6.38 -9.97
N ASP A 172 -13.81 7.21 -11.00
CA ASP A 172 -13.67 8.66 -10.80
C ASP A 172 -14.89 9.25 -10.11
N PRO A 173 -14.70 10.21 -9.17
CA PRO A 173 -15.82 10.95 -8.65
C PRO A 173 -16.51 11.64 -9.83
N GLU A 174 -17.83 11.48 -9.93
CA GLU A 174 -18.63 12.22 -10.90
C GLU A 174 -18.33 13.71 -10.75
N PRO A 175 -18.16 14.46 -11.86
CA PRO A 175 -18.06 15.91 -11.75
C PRO A 175 -19.29 16.39 -10.97
N GLU A 176 -19.09 17.17 -9.91
CA GLU A 176 -20.21 17.93 -9.33
C GLU A 176 -20.77 18.76 -10.50
N ASP A 177 -21.98 18.43 -10.94
CA ASP A 177 -22.73 19.20 -11.93
C ASP A 177 -22.89 20.61 -11.36
N THR A 178 -21.95 21.50 -11.68
CA THR A 178 -22.11 22.94 -11.50
C THR A 178 -23.03 23.45 -12.60
N GLU A 179 -24.30 23.07 -12.56
CA GLU A 179 -25.37 23.68 -13.33
C GLU A 179 -26.53 24.06 -12.39
N GLU A 180 -27.04 25.28 -12.60
CA GLU A 180 -28.24 25.91 -12.01
C GLU A 180 -28.15 26.62 -10.65
N PHE A 181 -27.39 27.73 -10.53
CA PHE A 181 -27.79 28.83 -9.62
C PHE A 181 -27.39 30.24 -10.12
N ASP A 182 -27.25 30.48 -11.43
CA ASP A 182 -26.83 31.82 -11.92
C ASP A 182 -27.63 32.39 -13.11
N GLN A 183 -28.90 31.99 -13.28
CA GLN A 183 -29.85 32.72 -14.14
C GLN A 183 -31.25 32.74 -13.51
N GLN A 184 -31.45 33.63 -12.53
CA GLN A 184 -32.76 34.21 -12.19
C GLN A 184 -32.74 35.70 -12.51
#